data_AF-A0A2H0RU02-F1
#
_entry.id   AF-A0A2H0RU02-F1
#
_cell.length_a   1.000
_cell.length_b   1.000
_cell.length_c   1.000
_cell.angle_alpha   90.00
_cell.angle_beta   90.00
_cell.angle_gamma   90.00
#
_symmetry.space_group_name_H-M   'P 1'
#
loop_
_entity.id
_entity.type
_entity.pdbx_description
1 polymer ?
#
loop_
_entity_poly.entity_id
_entity_poly.type
_entity_poly.pdbx_seq_one_letter_code
_entity_poly.pdbx_strand_id
1 'polypeptide(L)'
;MSDTALASAAGQLEKDFTVGAGTNVSFGALESKKEAVIEGLTDYIRYTFHQLGAHSSEEAASALGTVEHFRNLNLHALTEEELAQEKQEIENQYQWLKMEGGISSQRQKIEDAWKKLNEMLEEASRPAARVISDESKKRWLQRFKDAEVGAGAKIEFVHFQLPVLLSHAEKTAEKRKTLLKDKHIKNVTPALVEDIASFFDEQKFLSMHYLERENLTANVTAALAAAERLPVLYSKAKGVLGAAVASGAMSKNKVGKWMETLFSQDRTPKEIENLLEGKLKDYIGTWTKLRYRYDRIEREMDQKGVPQGFNRLSEQKFLDLDYFQRESYVEEAERSMNIGLKGPSDKPIDHLKMRIRHELQVKDWEGAEELLAEAWTIAEGEDVHELKSMENYLKQFRGAENERNAPSEAISQTLESMREAIAEAPSSVQQLYYEAAQRGYNTLAALTTQMYNLVWCHDHGYLNGHREEMLYQASFDETEDIVEHGHRQYGLENINLDAVDDEKKADAMRPYRRTWAPTLYHMDASNGSSRACYLNELQSKNAARDYWSTLKIRNISYEKQYYLVKNVNHKIKSGMRKLQKAGVAFTLLGPPVFLN
;
A
#
# COMPACT_ATOMS: atom_id res chain seq x y z
N MET A 1 56.53 -62.89 -6.45
CA MET A 1 55.81 -62.76 -7.72
C MET A 1 54.79 -61.64 -7.51
N SER A 2 55.07 -60.34 -7.73
CA SER A 2 55.27 -59.63 -9.01
C SER A 2 54.20 -60.02 -10.03
N ASP A 3 53.48 -59.15 -10.76
CA ASP A 3 53.40 -57.68 -10.85
C ASP A 3 52.19 -57.38 -11.78
N THR A 4 51.72 -56.13 -11.76
CA THR A 4 50.97 -55.43 -12.85
C THR A 4 49.60 -55.94 -13.33
N ALA A 5 48.53 -55.20 -13.02
CA ALA A 5 47.84 -54.32 -13.99
C ALA A 5 46.55 -53.72 -13.41
N LEU A 6 46.33 -52.43 -13.69
CA LEU A 6 45.14 -51.59 -13.46
C LEU A 6 45.12 -50.71 -12.21
N ALA A 7 46.14 -49.85 -12.11
CA ALA A 7 45.96 -48.48 -11.66
C ALA A 7 45.75 -47.59 -12.89
N SER A 8 44.55 -46.98 -13.04
CA SER A 8 44.29 -45.76 -13.83
C SER A 8 42.77 -45.54 -13.99
N ALA A 9 42.12 -45.00 -12.96
CA ALA A 9 40.86 -44.23 -13.11
C ALA A 9 40.58 -43.33 -11.89
N ALA A 10 41.63 -42.95 -11.14
CA ALA A 10 41.57 -41.84 -10.19
C ALA A 10 42.13 -40.62 -10.91
N GLY A 11 41.26 -39.91 -11.61
CA GLY A 11 41.59 -38.70 -12.37
C GLY A 11 40.41 -37.74 -12.29
N GLN A 12 40.51 -36.81 -11.35
CA GLN A 12 39.62 -35.67 -11.14
C GLN A 12 39.39 -34.90 -12.44
N LEU A 13 38.14 -34.49 -12.66
CA LEU A 13 37.80 -33.29 -13.43
C LEU A 13 36.76 -32.49 -12.64
N GLU A 14 37.14 -32.04 -11.43
CA GLU A 14 36.62 -30.77 -10.91
C GLU A 14 37.26 -29.68 -11.76
N LYS A 15 36.52 -29.17 -12.75
CA LYS A 15 36.92 -27.96 -13.47
C LYS A 15 36.54 -26.75 -12.61
N ASP A 16 37.49 -26.26 -11.83
CA ASP A 16 37.46 -24.89 -11.34
C ASP A 16 37.60 -23.94 -12.54
N PHE A 17 36.61 -23.09 -12.75
CA PHE A 17 36.66 -22.01 -13.74
C PHE A 17 37.00 -20.69 -13.05
N THR A 18 38.00 -20.00 -13.57
CA THR A 18 38.43 -18.68 -13.11
C THR A 18 37.72 -17.62 -13.96
N VAL A 19 36.79 -16.87 -13.36
CA VAL A 19 36.25 -15.62 -13.94
C VAL A 19 36.98 -14.45 -13.26
N GLY A 20 37.24 -13.39 -14.04
CA GLY A 20 38.03 -12.22 -13.65
C GLY A 20 37.78 -11.73 -12.22
N ALA A 21 38.88 -11.43 -11.52
CA ALA A 21 38.95 -10.99 -10.12
C ALA A 21 38.40 -11.98 -9.07
N GLY A 22 39.06 -13.14 -8.95
CA GLY A 22 39.48 -13.65 -7.65
C GLY A 22 38.45 -14.31 -6.73
N THR A 23 37.49 -15.10 -7.24
CA THR A 23 36.81 -16.13 -6.42
C THR A 23 36.43 -17.36 -7.26
N ASN A 24 37.21 -18.45 -7.13
CA ASN A 24 36.80 -19.78 -7.59
C ASN A 24 35.61 -20.21 -6.74
N VAL A 25 34.41 -20.25 -7.32
CA VAL A 25 33.25 -20.90 -6.70
C VAL A 25 33.09 -22.24 -7.40
N SER A 26 33.29 -23.34 -6.68
CA SER A 26 33.12 -24.67 -7.25
C SER A 26 31.65 -24.87 -7.65
N PHE A 27 31.40 -25.58 -8.75
CA PHE A 27 30.04 -25.92 -9.19
C PHE A 27 29.22 -26.58 -8.07
N GLY A 28 29.87 -27.41 -7.23
CA GLY A 28 29.22 -28.02 -6.07
C GLY A 28 28.77 -27.02 -5.00
N ALA A 29 29.50 -25.92 -4.80
CA ALA A 29 29.09 -24.85 -3.87
C ALA A 29 27.89 -24.07 -4.41
N LEU A 30 27.83 -23.84 -5.73
CA LEU A 30 26.71 -23.14 -6.36
C LEU A 30 25.44 -24.01 -6.35
N GLU A 31 25.57 -25.30 -6.68
CA GLU A 31 24.48 -26.27 -6.60
C GLU A 31 23.94 -26.39 -5.16
N SER A 32 24.82 -26.39 -4.16
CA SER A 32 24.41 -26.39 -2.74
C SER A 32 23.61 -25.14 -2.35
N LYS A 33 23.96 -23.97 -2.89
CA LYS A 33 23.20 -22.72 -2.65
C LYS A 33 21.85 -22.76 -3.36
N LYS A 34 21.80 -23.26 -4.60
CA LYS A 34 20.56 -23.47 -5.35
C LYS A 34 19.58 -24.34 -4.56
N GLU A 35 20.03 -25.47 -4.05
CA GLU A 35 19.21 -26.37 -3.23
C GLU A 35 18.75 -25.70 -1.93
N ALA A 36 19.63 -24.98 -1.24
CA ALA A 36 19.25 -24.26 -0.03
C ALA A 36 18.18 -23.18 -0.28
N VAL A 37 18.23 -22.51 -1.44
CA VAL A 37 17.19 -21.56 -1.87
C VAL A 37 15.88 -22.27 -2.16
N ILE A 38 15.91 -23.37 -2.92
CA ILE A 38 14.72 -24.19 -3.23
C ILE A 38 14.05 -24.65 -1.93
N GLU A 39 14.82 -25.22 -1.00
CA GLU A 39 14.32 -25.70 0.28
C GLU A 39 13.73 -24.56 1.11
N GLY A 40 14.48 -23.47 1.29
CA GLY A 40 14.05 -22.38 2.15
C GLY A 40 12.84 -21.60 1.60
N LEU A 41 12.73 -21.43 0.28
CA LEU A 41 11.53 -20.86 -0.35
C LEU A 41 10.33 -21.80 -0.26
N THR A 42 10.54 -23.11 -0.51
CA THR A 42 9.48 -24.11 -0.37
C THR A 42 8.94 -24.12 1.05
N ASP A 43 9.83 -24.11 2.05
CA ASP A 43 9.46 -24.07 3.46
C ASP A 43 8.77 -22.75 3.83
N TYR A 44 9.25 -21.63 3.29
CA TYR A 44 8.63 -20.33 3.48
C TYR A 44 7.20 -20.30 2.94
N ILE A 45 6.96 -20.71 1.70
CA ILE A 45 5.62 -20.76 1.09
C ILE A 45 4.71 -21.71 1.86
N ARG A 46 5.20 -22.93 2.16
CA ARG A 46 4.45 -23.90 2.97
C ARG A 46 3.98 -23.30 4.28
N TYR A 47 4.85 -22.55 4.94
CA TYR A 47 4.56 -21.97 6.23
C TYR A 47 3.67 -20.72 6.13
N THR A 48 4.09 -19.69 5.38
CA THR A 48 3.40 -18.39 5.36
C THR A 48 2.12 -18.41 4.54
N PHE A 49 2.07 -19.12 3.42
CA PHE A 49 0.87 -19.23 2.59
C PHE A 49 -0.03 -20.37 3.05
N HIS A 50 0.44 -21.62 3.03
CA HIS A 50 -0.44 -22.77 3.28
C HIS A 50 -0.84 -22.94 4.74
N GLN A 51 0.07 -22.72 5.70
CA GLN A 51 -0.25 -22.89 7.13
C GLN A 51 -0.87 -21.62 7.73
N LEU A 52 -0.21 -20.48 7.57
CA LEU A 52 -0.66 -19.21 8.18
C LEU A 52 -1.71 -18.47 7.33
N GLY A 53 -1.70 -18.61 6.01
CA GLY A 53 -2.51 -17.79 5.09
C GLY A 53 -2.11 -16.32 5.07
N ALA A 54 -0.89 -15.99 5.51
CA ALA A 54 -0.40 -14.63 5.60
C ALA A 54 -0.04 -14.04 4.22
N HIS A 55 0.35 -14.87 3.26
CA HIS A 55 0.65 -14.39 1.90
C HIS A 55 -0.60 -14.36 1.02
N SER A 56 -0.55 -13.52 0.00
CA SER A 56 -1.48 -13.57 -1.13
C SER A 56 -1.15 -14.74 -2.08
N SER A 57 -2.11 -15.13 -2.92
CA SER A 57 -1.91 -16.10 -3.99
C SER A 57 -0.80 -15.66 -4.94
N GLU A 58 -0.71 -14.35 -5.20
CA GLU A 58 0.28 -13.74 -6.08
C GLU A 58 1.69 -13.85 -5.47
N GLU A 59 1.87 -13.43 -4.22
CA GLU A 59 3.15 -13.57 -3.49
C GLU A 59 3.62 -15.03 -3.40
N ALA A 60 2.69 -15.97 -3.21
CA ALA A 60 2.98 -17.40 -3.16
C ALA A 60 3.36 -17.96 -4.54
N ALA A 61 2.63 -17.58 -5.60
CA ALA A 61 2.91 -18.00 -6.97
C ALA A 61 4.27 -17.50 -7.45
N SER A 62 4.63 -16.27 -7.09
CA SER A 62 5.94 -15.67 -7.38
C SER A 62 7.10 -16.47 -6.80
N ALA A 63 7.04 -16.76 -5.50
CA ALA A 63 8.06 -17.56 -4.83
C ALA A 63 8.10 -19.01 -5.36
N LEU A 64 6.94 -19.57 -5.73
CA LEU A 64 6.87 -20.89 -6.36
C LEU A 64 7.50 -20.89 -7.76
N GLY A 65 7.31 -19.82 -8.54
CA GLY A 65 7.96 -19.63 -9.84
C GLY A 65 9.48 -19.65 -9.74
N THR A 66 10.06 -18.99 -8.72
CA THR A 66 11.51 -19.06 -8.45
C THR A 66 11.96 -20.48 -8.09
N VAL A 67 11.17 -21.21 -7.29
CA VAL A 67 11.45 -22.62 -6.95
C VAL A 67 11.42 -23.51 -8.20
N GLU A 68 10.42 -23.34 -9.07
CA GLU A 68 10.30 -24.12 -10.30
C GLU A 68 11.41 -23.79 -11.30
N HIS A 69 11.79 -22.52 -11.44
CA HIS A 69 12.94 -22.09 -12.23
C HIS A 69 14.20 -22.84 -11.80
N PHE A 70 14.58 -22.76 -10.52
CA PHE A 70 15.81 -23.39 -10.04
C PHE A 70 15.77 -24.92 -10.03
N ARG A 71 14.59 -25.55 -9.88
CA ARG A 71 14.46 -27.02 -10.02
C ARG A 71 14.70 -27.49 -11.44
N ASN A 72 14.28 -26.70 -12.43
CA ASN A 72 14.44 -27.02 -13.84
C ASN A 72 15.81 -26.58 -14.39
N LEU A 73 16.56 -25.79 -13.62
CA LEU A 73 17.85 -25.26 -14.02
C LEU A 73 18.95 -26.33 -13.93
N ASN A 74 19.46 -26.74 -15.10
CA ASN A 74 20.62 -27.60 -15.22
C ASN A 74 21.88 -26.76 -15.48
N LEU A 75 22.63 -26.45 -14.41
CA LEU A 75 23.82 -25.60 -14.48
C LEU A 75 24.91 -26.12 -15.45
N HIS A 76 24.94 -27.43 -15.72
CA HIS A 76 25.93 -28.03 -16.63
C HIS A 76 25.58 -27.88 -18.12
N ALA A 77 24.33 -27.50 -18.43
CA ALA A 77 23.86 -27.33 -19.80
C ALA A 77 23.88 -25.87 -20.28
N LEU A 78 24.27 -24.93 -19.40
CA LEU A 78 24.29 -23.50 -19.67
C LEU A 78 25.57 -23.08 -20.39
N THR A 79 25.47 -22.05 -21.22
CA THR A 79 26.63 -21.32 -21.74
C THR A 79 27.32 -20.54 -20.61
N GLU A 80 28.56 -20.06 -20.84
CA GLU A 80 29.31 -19.31 -19.83
C GLU A 80 28.59 -18.02 -19.38
N GLU A 81 27.89 -17.35 -20.30
CA GLU A 81 27.16 -16.12 -20.03
C GLU A 81 25.88 -16.38 -19.22
N GLU A 82 25.08 -17.37 -19.62
CA GLU A 82 23.89 -17.82 -18.86
C GLU A 82 24.27 -18.32 -17.47
N LEU A 83 25.37 -19.06 -17.36
CA LEU A 83 25.88 -19.54 -16.07
C LEU A 83 26.29 -18.39 -15.15
N ALA A 84 26.88 -17.32 -15.69
CA ALA A 84 27.25 -16.15 -14.90
C ALA A 84 26.01 -15.42 -14.36
N GLN A 85 24.96 -15.28 -15.17
CA GLN A 85 23.68 -14.68 -14.77
C GLN A 85 22.98 -15.51 -13.70
N GLU A 86 22.84 -16.82 -13.92
CA GLU A 86 22.19 -17.73 -12.96
C GLU A 86 22.98 -17.88 -11.66
N LYS A 87 24.31 -17.84 -11.73
CA LYS A 87 25.16 -17.79 -10.54
C LYS A 87 24.86 -16.56 -9.70
N GLN A 88 24.74 -15.40 -10.33
CA GLN A 88 24.41 -14.16 -9.64
C GLN A 88 23.02 -14.25 -9.01
N GLU A 89 22.04 -14.80 -9.72
CA GLU A 89 20.67 -14.94 -9.23
C GLU A 89 20.55 -15.93 -8.06
N ILE A 90 21.19 -17.10 -8.15
CA ILE A 90 21.27 -18.06 -7.04
C ILE A 90 21.92 -17.41 -5.81
N GLU A 91 23.01 -16.66 -6.00
CA GLU A 91 23.67 -15.95 -4.89
C GLU A 91 22.74 -14.91 -4.28
N ASN A 92 22.06 -14.10 -5.10
CA ASN A 92 21.12 -13.07 -4.64
C ASN A 92 20.02 -13.69 -3.78
N GLN A 93 19.40 -14.77 -4.24
CA GLN A 93 18.32 -15.46 -3.52
C GLN A 93 18.83 -16.12 -2.25
N TYR A 94 20.03 -16.72 -2.28
CA TYR A 94 20.66 -17.33 -1.11
C TYR A 94 21.01 -16.29 -0.03
N GLN A 95 21.52 -15.13 -0.43
CA GLN A 95 21.76 -14.02 0.51
C GLN A 95 20.45 -13.49 1.06
N TRP A 96 19.42 -13.31 0.23
CA TRP A 96 18.08 -12.92 0.67
C TRP A 96 17.47 -13.91 1.67
N LEU A 97 17.79 -15.20 1.55
CA LEU A 97 17.33 -16.22 2.50
C LEU A 97 17.94 -16.03 3.90
N LYS A 98 19.23 -15.65 3.94
CA LYS A 98 20.07 -15.62 5.13
C LYS A 98 20.18 -14.28 5.83
N MET A 99 19.90 -13.18 5.13
CA MET A 99 20.10 -11.84 5.67
C MET A 99 19.00 -11.43 6.66
N GLU A 100 19.36 -10.55 7.60
CA GLU A 100 18.42 -9.80 8.43
C GLU A 100 17.60 -8.86 7.53
N GLY A 101 16.27 -8.91 7.60
CA GLY A 101 15.36 -8.32 6.60
C GLY A 101 14.94 -9.25 5.45
N GLY A 102 15.62 -10.39 5.29
CA GLY A 102 15.37 -11.44 4.30
C GLY A 102 14.18 -12.37 4.58
N ILE A 103 14.07 -13.52 3.90
CA ILE A 103 12.97 -14.51 4.09
C ILE A 103 12.78 -14.86 5.56
N SER A 104 13.89 -15.14 6.25
CA SER A 104 13.88 -15.55 7.65
C SER A 104 13.29 -14.46 8.57
N SER A 105 13.63 -13.20 8.31
CA SER A 105 13.09 -12.05 9.04
C SER A 105 11.63 -11.74 8.67
N GLN A 106 11.27 -11.84 7.39
CA GLN A 106 9.88 -11.69 6.94
C GLN A 106 8.98 -12.76 7.57
N ARG A 107 9.47 -14.01 7.59
CA ARG A 107 8.81 -15.11 8.27
C ARG A 107 8.60 -14.79 9.74
N GLN A 108 9.63 -14.31 10.44
CA GLN A 108 9.49 -13.91 11.85
C GLN A 108 8.46 -12.80 12.04
N LYS A 109 8.47 -11.74 11.22
CA LYS A 109 7.48 -10.65 11.26
C LYS A 109 6.05 -11.17 11.06
N ILE A 110 5.86 -12.10 10.13
CA ILE A 110 4.58 -12.76 9.86
C ILE A 110 4.17 -13.64 11.05
N GLU A 111 5.09 -14.42 11.60
CA GLU A 111 4.86 -15.26 12.79
C GLU A 111 4.45 -14.40 13.99
N ASP A 112 5.15 -13.29 14.24
CA ASP A 112 4.85 -12.35 15.30
C ASP A 112 3.49 -11.68 15.09
N ALA A 113 3.17 -11.25 13.86
CA ALA A 113 1.86 -10.71 13.53
C ALA A 113 0.74 -11.75 13.69
N TRP A 114 0.96 -13.00 13.25
CA TRP A 114 0.02 -14.09 13.42
C TRP A 114 -0.20 -14.43 14.89
N LYS A 115 0.88 -14.52 15.68
CA LYS A 115 0.81 -14.76 17.12
C LYS A 115 0.05 -13.64 17.82
N LYS A 116 0.41 -12.38 17.55
CA LYS A 116 -0.25 -11.19 18.11
C LYS A 116 -1.72 -11.13 17.73
N LEU A 117 -2.08 -11.43 16.47
CA LEU A 117 -3.46 -11.56 16.02
C LEU A 117 -4.22 -12.58 16.86
N ASN A 118 -3.69 -13.80 16.99
CA ASN A 118 -4.34 -14.84 17.76
C ASN A 118 -4.46 -14.46 19.22
N GLU A 119 -3.40 -13.95 19.86
CA GLU A 119 -3.44 -13.49 21.26
C GLU A 119 -4.53 -12.44 21.49
N MET A 120 -4.62 -11.41 20.64
CA MET A 120 -5.64 -10.37 20.74
C MET A 120 -7.06 -10.92 20.53
N LEU A 121 -7.25 -11.81 19.53
CA LEU A 121 -8.55 -12.41 19.26
C LEU A 121 -8.96 -13.42 20.35
N GLU A 122 -8.02 -14.20 20.88
CA GLU A 122 -8.25 -15.08 22.02
C GLU A 122 -8.70 -14.25 23.21
N GLU A 123 -7.95 -13.22 23.59
CA GLU A 123 -8.31 -12.35 24.71
C GLU A 123 -9.68 -11.70 24.51
N ALA A 124 -9.96 -11.18 23.31
CA ALA A 124 -11.27 -10.59 22.99
C ALA A 124 -12.42 -11.61 23.02
N SER A 125 -12.17 -12.89 22.74
CA SER A 125 -13.18 -13.96 22.74
C SER A 125 -13.36 -14.65 24.10
N ARG A 126 -12.39 -14.51 25.02
CA ARG A 126 -12.41 -15.19 26.32
C ARG A 126 -13.66 -14.83 27.13
N PRO A 127 -14.21 -15.76 27.95
CA PRO A 127 -15.42 -15.52 28.73
C PRO A 127 -15.38 -14.29 29.65
N ALA A 128 -14.19 -13.91 30.14
CA ALA A 128 -14.01 -12.76 31.01
C ALA A 128 -14.23 -11.42 30.29
N ALA A 129 -13.71 -11.27 29.07
CA ALA A 129 -13.86 -10.06 28.26
C ALA A 129 -15.14 -10.12 27.39
N ARG A 130 -15.28 -11.23 26.64
CA ARG A 130 -16.40 -11.58 25.76
C ARG A 130 -16.84 -10.43 24.85
N VAL A 131 -15.86 -9.85 24.16
CA VAL A 131 -15.99 -8.70 23.25
C VAL A 131 -16.39 -9.12 21.83
N ILE A 132 -16.02 -10.35 21.43
CA ILE A 132 -16.36 -10.97 20.13
C ILE A 132 -16.82 -12.42 20.34
N SER A 133 -17.57 -12.98 19.37
CA SER A 133 -17.92 -14.41 19.36
C SER A 133 -16.86 -15.25 18.67
N ASP A 134 -16.94 -16.58 18.82
CA ASP A 134 -16.08 -17.52 18.10
C ASP A 134 -16.28 -17.42 16.58
N GLU A 135 -17.51 -17.20 16.10
CA GLU A 135 -17.78 -16.96 14.68
C GLU A 135 -17.14 -15.65 14.20
N SER A 136 -17.19 -14.59 15.03
CA SER A 136 -16.56 -13.32 14.69
C SER A 136 -15.03 -13.46 14.61
N LYS A 137 -14.43 -14.15 15.59
CA LYS A 137 -13.02 -14.53 15.58
C LYS A 137 -12.65 -15.32 14.33
N LYS A 138 -13.45 -16.31 13.92
CA LYS A 138 -13.24 -17.06 12.67
C LYS A 138 -13.21 -16.15 11.45
N ARG A 139 -14.09 -15.14 11.36
CA ARG A 139 -14.07 -14.19 10.24
C ARG A 139 -12.86 -13.27 10.25
N TRP A 140 -12.39 -12.82 11.42
CA TRP A 140 -11.14 -12.05 11.51
C TRP A 140 -9.94 -12.89 11.05
N LEU A 141 -9.87 -14.15 11.47
CA LEU A 141 -8.85 -15.08 10.99
C LEU A 141 -8.99 -15.34 9.49
N GLN A 142 -10.21 -15.49 8.96
CA GLN A 142 -10.44 -15.67 7.53
C GLN A 142 -10.02 -14.43 6.72
N ARG A 143 -10.29 -13.22 7.21
CA ARG A 143 -9.82 -11.97 6.60
C ARG A 143 -8.29 -11.89 6.58
N PHE A 144 -7.63 -12.34 7.65
CA PHE A 144 -6.17 -12.44 7.65
C PHE A 144 -5.67 -13.49 6.67
N LYS A 145 -6.44 -14.57 6.46
CA LYS A 145 -6.13 -15.63 5.50
C LYS A 145 -6.59 -15.35 4.06
N ASP A 146 -7.09 -14.15 3.78
CA ASP A 146 -7.54 -13.77 2.45
C ASP A 146 -6.36 -13.78 1.48
N ALA A 147 -6.47 -14.58 0.43
CA ALA A 147 -5.40 -14.79 -0.53
C ALA A 147 -5.28 -13.63 -1.53
N GLU A 148 -6.19 -12.66 -1.51
CA GLU A 148 -6.10 -11.44 -2.31
C GLU A 148 -5.33 -10.31 -1.60
N VAL A 149 -4.95 -10.52 -0.33
CA VAL A 149 -4.30 -9.49 0.49
C VAL A 149 -2.86 -9.89 0.80
N GLY A 150 -1.91 -9.02 0.48
CA GLY A 150 -0.49 -9.26 0.74
C GLY A 150 -0.10 -9.22 2.21
N ALA A 151 1.05 -9.82 2.55
CA ALA A 151 1.50 -9.98 3.92
C ALA A 151 1.71 -8.65 4.66
N GLY A 152 2.24 -7.63 3.98
CA GLY A 152 2.46 -6.30 4.57
C GLY A 152 1.17 -5.64 5.06
N ALA A 153 0.13 -5.63 4.23
CA ALA A 153 -1.17 -5.07 4.59
C ALA A 153 -1.82 -5.81 5.77
N LYS A 154 -1.58 -7.13 5.88
CA LYS A 154 -2.02 -7.94 7.02
C LYS A 154 -1.25 -7.61 8.30
N ILE A 155 0.06 -7.42 8.23
CA ILE A 155 0.90 -6.99 9.37
C ILE A 155 0.44 -5.62 9.87
N GLU A 156 0.27 -4.64 8.97
CA GLU A 156 -0.24 -3.30 9.30
C GLU A 156 -1.62 -3.36 9.94
N PHE A 157 -2.51 -4.18 9.37
CA PHE A 157 -3.84 -4.39 9.94
C PHE A 157 -3.74 -4.88 11.39
N VAL A 158 -2.91 -5.89 11.67
CA VAL A 158 -2.73 -6.42 13.02
C VAL A 158 -2.14 -5.38 13.98
N HIS A 159 -1.17 -4.59 13.52
CA HIS A 159 -0.43 -3.68 14.41
C HIS A 159 -1.16 -2.37 14.70
N PHE A 160 -1.90 -1.85 13.72
CA PHE A 160 -2.46 -0.50 13.80
C PHE A 160 -4.00 -0.47 13.76
N GLN A 161 -4.64 -1.34 12.96
CA GLN A 161 -6.09 -1.25 12.76
C GLN A 161 -6.87 -2.14 13.74
N LEU A 162 -6.45 -3.40 13.91
CA LEU A 162 -7.13 -4.37 14.76
C LEU A 162 -7.23 -3.93 16.22
N PRO A 163 -6.20 -3.35 16.87
CA PRO A 163 -6.33 -2.89 18.26
C PRO A 163 -7.42 -1.82 18.42
N VAL A 164 -7.52 -0.89 17.48
CA VAL A 164 -8.55 0.16 17.48
C VAL A 164 -9.94 -0.46 17.33
N LEU A 165 -10.09 -1.39 16.38
CA LEU A 165 -11.35 -2.07 16.13
C LEU A 165 -11.81 -2.92 17.33
N LEU A 166 -10.88 -3.58 18.03
CA LEU A 166 -11.20 -4.33 19.24
C LEU A 166 -11.57 -3.41 20.41
N SER A 167 -10.90 -2.27 20.57
CA SER A 167 -11.28 -1.27 21.58
C SER A 167 -12.68 -0.71 21.34
N HIS A 168 -13.04 -0.43 20.09
CA HIS A 168 -14.41 -0.02 19.72
C HIS A 168 -15.41 -1.13 20.01
N ALA A 169 -15.02 -2.38 19.72
CA ALA A 169 -15.85 -3.54 19.99
C ALA A 169 -16.12 -3.70 21.49
N GLU A 170 -15.11 -3.47 22.33
CA GLU A 170 -15.21 -3.54 23.80
C GLU A 170 -16.13 -2.45 24.34
N LYS A 171 -15.95 -1.19 23.93
CA LYS A 171 -16.83 -0.07 24.29
C LYS A 171 -18.28 -0.36 23.94
N THR A 172 -18.52 -0.94 22.77
CA THR A 172 -19.85 -1.33 22.31
C THR A 172 -20.45 -2.45 23.16
N ALA A 173 -19.66 -3.46 23.52
CA ALA A 173 -20.09 -4.56 24.38
C ALA A 173 -20.45 -4.07 25.80
N GLU A 174 -19.64 -3.19 26.39
CA GLU A 174 -19.93 -2.58 27.70
C GLU A 174 -21.18 -1.69 27.67
N LYS A 175 -21.37 -0.92 26.59
CA LYS A 175 -22.60 -0.15 26.39
C LYS A 175 -23.82 -1.08 26.32
N ARG A 176 -23.74 -2.18 25.56
CA ARG A 176 -24.81 -3.20 25.52
C ARG A 176 -25.10 -3.76 26.91
N LYS A 177 -24.08 -4.16 27.69
CA LYS A 177 -24.26 -4.67 29.07
C LYS A 177 -24.99 -3.66 29.95
N THR A 178 -24.68 -2.38 29.83
CA THR A 178 -25.37 -1.29 30.54
C THR A 178 -26.84 -1.19 30.14
N LEU A 179 -27.13 -1.17 28.83
CA LEU A 179 -28.50 -1.06 28.33
C LEU A 179 -29.37 -2.26 28.72
N LEU A 180 -28.82 -3.48 28.73
CA LEU A 180 -29.53 -4.69 29.16
C LEU A 180 -29.95 -4.67 30.64
N LYS A 181 -29.28 -3.87 31.47
CA LYS A 181 -29.66 -3.67 32.88
C LYS A 181 -30.78 -2.64 33.04
N ASP A 182 -31.12 -1.89 31.99
CA ASP A 182 -32.20 -0.91 32.04
C ASP A 182 -33.56 -1.62 32.11
N LYS A 183 -34.35 -1.32 33.15
CA LYS A 183 -35.67 -1.93 33.37
C LYS A 183 -36.69 -1.62 32.26
N HIS A 184 -36.46 -0.56 31.48
CA HIS A 184 -37.33 -0.12 30.40
C HIS A 184 -36.96 -0.75 29.05
N ILE A 185 -35.86 -1.53 28.95
CA ILE A 185 -35.45 -2.15 27.67
C ILE A 185 -36.48 -3.12 27.11
N LYS A 186 -37.30 -3.72 27.98
CA LYS A 186 -38.47 -4.54 27.60
C LYS A 186 -39.53 -3.78 26.78
N ASN A 187 -39.52 -2.44 26.81
CA ASN A 187 -40.42 -1.60 26.05
C ASN A 187 -39.91 -1.33 24.62
N VAL A 188 -38.65 -1.67 24.31
CA VAL A 188 -38.11 -1.58 22.95
C VAL A 188 -38.53 -2.82 22.16
N THR A 189 -39.48 -2.63 21.24
CA THR A 189 -40.06 -3.70 20.42
C THR A 189 -39.47 -3.75 19.01
N PRO A 190 -39.70 -4.83 18.25
CA PRO A 190 -39.31 -4.93 16.84
C PRO A 190 -39.87 -3.79 15.96
N ALA A 191 -41.01 -3.20 16.34
CA ALA A 191 -41.57 -2.04 15.64
C ALA A 191 -40.66 -0.81 15.72
N LEU A 192 -39.95 -0.62 16.85
CA LEU A 192 -39.00 0.47 17.04
C LEU A 192 -37.63 0.12 16.45
N VAL A 193 -37.11 -1.04 16.80
CA VAL A 193 -35.80 -1.53 16.34
C VAL A 193 -35.99 -2.92 15.76
N GLU A 194 -35.94 -3.03 14.43
CA GLU A 194 -36.28 -4.25 13.69
C GLU A 194 -35.42 -5.45 14.14
N ASP A 195 -34.12 -5.22 14.29
CA ASP A 195 -33.14 -6.24 14.69
C ASP A 195 -32.96 -6.36 16.22
N ILE A 196 -33.93 -5.91 17.03
CA ILE A 196 -33.81 -5.94 18.50
C ILE A 196 -33.59 -7.36 19.05
N ALA A 197 -34.11 -8.39 18.37
CA ALA A 197 -33.88 -9.77 18.77
C ALA A 197 -32.38 -10.13 18.78
N SER A 198 -31.63 -9.65 17.79
CA SER A 198 -30.18 -9.80 17.71
C SER A 198 -29.45 -9.03 18.80
N PHE A 199 -30.05 -7.98 19.38
CA PHE A 199 -29.48 -7.27 20.52
C PHE A 199 -29.59 -8.08 21.81
N PHE A 200 -30.72 -8.76 22.04
CA PHE A 200 -30.92 -9.59 23.23
C PHE A 200 -30.13 -10.91 23.18
N ASP A 201 -30.02 -11.50 22.00
CA ASP A 201 -29.19 -12.68 21.75
C ASP A 201 -27.70 -12.28 21.70
N GLU A 202 -26.96 -12.63 22.77
CA GLU A 202 -25.54 -12.28 22.89
C GLU A 202 -24.68 -12.89 21.77
N GLN A 203 -24.96 -14.12 21.36
CA GLN A 203 -24.17 -14.79 20.32
C GLN A 203 -24.42 -14.13 18.96
N LYS A 204 -25.69 -13.84 18.64
CA LYS A 204 -26.01 -13.09 17.42
C LYS A 204 -25.39 -11.70 17.43
N PHE A 205 -25.53 -10.95 18.52
CA PHE A 205 -24.94 -9.61 18.63
C PHE A 205 -23.43 -9.62 18.39
N LEU A 206 -22.69 -10.49 19.09
CA LEU A 206 -21.23 -10.55 19.03
C LEU A 206 -20.72 -11.07 17.68
N SER A 207 -21.56 -11.80 16.94
CA SER A 207 -21.28 -12.28 15.59
C SER A 207 -21.71 -11.31 14.48
N MET A 208 -22.22 -10.11 14.76
CA MET A 208 -22.45 -9.10 13.73
C MET A 208 -21.14 -8.35 13.34
N HIS A 209 -21.14 -7.66 12.20
CA HIS A 209 -20.02 -6.78 11.84
C HIS A 209 -19.94 -5.59 12.80
N TYR A 210 -18.73 -5.08 13.09
CA TYR A 210 -18.54 -4.08 14.16
C TYR A 210 -19.38 -2.82 13.97
N LEU A 211 -19.44 -2.27 12.74
CA LEU A 211 -20.30 -1.12 12.41
C LEU A 211 -21.78 -1.40 12.64
N GLU A 212 -22.23 -2.63 12.37
CA GLU A 212 -23.63 -3.02 12.57
C GLU A 212 -23.96 -3.11 14.06
N ARG A 213 -23.01 -3.60 14.89
CA ARG A 213 -23.15 -3.63 16.35
C ARG A 213 -23.22 -2.23 16.95
N GLU A 214 -22.33 -1.33 16.53
CA GLU A 214 -22.35 0.08 16.94
C GLU A 214 -23.69 0.73 16.56
N ASN A 215 -24.13 0.52 15.32
CA ASN A 215 -25.40 1.03 14.81
C ASN A 215 -26.61 0.49 15.59
N LEU A 216 -26.65 -0.82 15.85
CA LEU A 216 -27.73 -1.47 16.61
C LEU A 216 -27.76 -0.96 18.05
N THR A 217 -26.60 -0.87 18.71
CA THR A 217 -26.50 -0.37 20.08
C THR A 217 -26.97 1.07 20.20
N ALA A 218 -26.59 1.92 19.24
CA ALA A 218 -27.03 3.31 19.18
C ALA A 218 -28.55 3.42 18.92
N ASN A 219 -29.11 2.59 18.02
CA ASN A 219 -30.56 2.51 17.79
C ASN A 219 -31.32 2.09 19.05
N VAL A 220 -30.84 1.08 19.78
CA VAL A 220 -31.47 0.65 21.05
C VAL A 220 -31.40 1.74 22.10
N THR A 221 -30.27 2.44 22.21
CA THR A 221 -30.10 3.59 23.12
C THR A 221 -31.13 4.69 22.80
N ALA A 222 -31.29 5.03 21.52
CA ALA A 222 -32.26 6.01 21.07
C ALA A 222 -33.71 5.57 21.33
N ALA A 223 -34.01 4.30 21.05
CA ALA A 223 -35.34 3.73 21.27
C ALA A 223 -35.71 3.74 22.75
N LEU A 224 -34.78 3.39 23.64
CA LEU A 224 -34.97 3.48 25.09
C LEU A 224 -35.33 4.91 25.54
N ALA A 225 -34.60 5.91 25.04
CA ALA A 225 -34.85 7.31 25.37
C ALA A 225 -36.22 7.79 24.83
N ALA A 226 -36.65 7.28 23.67
CA ALA A 226 -37.84 7.75 22.98
C ALA A 226 -39.13 6.95 23.30
N ALA A 227 -39.04 5.68 23.66
CA ALA A 227 -40.16 4.73 23.70
C ALA A 227 -41.31 5.17 24.62
N GLU A 228 -41.01 5.86 25.72
CA GLU A 228 -42.03 6.29 26.68
C GLU A 228 -42.49 7.74 26.49
N ARG A 229 -41.73 8.55 25.76
CA ARG A 229 -41.94 10.01 25.69
C ARG A 229 -42.34 10.49 24.30
N LEU A 230 -41.78 9.91 23.24
CA LEU A 230 -41.84 10.45 21.87
C LEU A 230 -41.91 9.38 20.75
N PRO A 231 -42.79 8.37 20.84
CA PRO A 231 -42.83 7.27 19.86
C PRO A 231 -43.13 7.74 18.43
N VAL A 232 -43.98 8.76 18.27
CA VAL A 232 -44.33 9.32 16.95
C VAL A 232 -43.14 9.99 16.28
N LEU A 233 -42.39 10.81 17.03
CA LEU A 233 -41.20 11.48 16.51
C LEU A 233 -40.07 10.49 16.21
N TYR A 234 -39.94 9.43 17.00
CA TYR A 234 -39.00 8.35 16.72
C TYR A 234 -39.30 7.65 15.39
N SER A 235 -40.56 7.29 15.16
CA SER A 235 -40.99 6.67 13.89
C SER A 235 -40.77 7.62 12.70
N LYS A 236 -41.10 8.91 12.86
CA LYS A 236 -40.84 9.95 11.86
C LYS A 236 -39.35 10.07 11.54
N ALA A 237 -38.50 10.14 12.55
CA ALA A 237 -37.03 10.21 12.39
C ALA A 237 -36.48 8.98 11.64
N LYS A 238 -36.92 7.78 12.02
CA LYS A 238 -36.55 6.53 11.36
C LYS A 238 -36.98 6.52 9.89
N GLY A 239 -38.19 7.00 9.58
CA GLY A 239 -38.68 7.14 8.21
C GLY A 239 -37.82 8.10 7.36
N VAL A 240 -37.48 9.26 7.91
CA VAL A 240 -36.64 10.26 7.24
C VAL A 240 -35.24 9.72 6.97
N LEU A 241 -34.59 9.10 7.97
CA LEU A 241 -33.26 8.52 7.80
C LEU A 241 -33.28 7.28 6.89
N GLY A 242 -34.33 6.46 6.95
CA GLY A 242 -34.51 5.32 6.05
C GLY A 242 -34.65 5.76 4.59
N ALA A 243 -35.40 6.82 4.32
CA ALA A 243 -35.46 7.43 2.99
C ALA A 243 -34.10 7.97 2.52
N ALA A 244 -33.31 8.56 3.43
CA ALA A 244 -31.95 9.01 3.12
C ALA A 244 -31.03 7.85 2.73
N VAL A 245 -31.11 6.70 3.43
CA VAL A 245 -30.40 5.47 3.06
C VAL A 245 -30.85 4.95 1.70
N ALA A 246 -32.17 4.86 1.46
CA ALA A 246 -32.71 4.37 0.18
C ALA A 246 -32.31 5.25 -1.01
N SER A 247 -32.12 6.55 -0.79
CA SER A 247 -31.62 7.50 -1.80
C SER A 247 -30.09 7.48 -1.98
N GLY A 248 -29.36 6.67 -1.21
CA GLY A 248 -27.89 6.63 -1.24
C GLY A 248 -27.20 7.83 -0.58
N ALA A 249 -27.92 8.68 0.15
CA ALA A 249 -27.34 9.86 0.81
C ALA A 249 -26.47 9.49 2.02
N MET A 250 -26.75 8.36 2.68
CA MET A 250 -26.00 7.90 3.83
C MET A 250 -25.92 6.38 3.92
N SER A 251 -24.89 5.87 4.60
CA SER A 251 -24.77 4.45 4.93
C SER A 251 -25.83 4.02 5.95
N LYS A 252 -26.39 2.82 5.76
CA LYS A 252 -27.30 2.17 6.71
C LYS A 252 -26.69 2.03 8.11
N ASN A 253 -25.35 1.93 8.17
CA ASN A 253 -24.60 1.76 9.41
C ASN A 253 -24.50 3.05 10.24
N LYS A 254 -24.95 4.20 9.72
CA LYS A 254 -24.91 5.49 10.44
C LYS A 254 -26.27 5.93 10.98
N VAL A 255 -27.35 5.20 10.71
CA VAL A 255 -28.71 5.56 11.13
C VAL A 255 -28.80 5.61 12.66
N GLY A 256 -28.28 4.60 13.35
CA GLY A 256 -28.33 4.50 14.81
C GLY A 256 -27.61 5.62 15.52
N LYS A 257 -26.43 6.04 15.02
CA LYS A 257 -25.69 7.18 15.59
C LYS A 257 -26.50 8.49 15.46
N TRP A 258 -27.21 8.68 14.35
CA TRP A 258 -28.12 9.81 14.17
C TRP A 258 -29.34 9.73 15.10
N MET A 259 -29.96 8.56 15.21
CA MET A 259 -31.07 8.34 16.13
C MET A 259 -30.66 8.61 17.58
N GLU A 260 -29.51 8.09 18.01
CA GLU A 260 -28.96 8.35 19.34
C GLU A 260 -28.69 9.85 19.55
N THR A 261 -28.06 10.50 18.57
CA THR A 261 -27.82 11.94 18.63
C THR A 261 -29.13 12.70 18.76
N LEU A 262 -30.22 12.28 18.10
CA LEU A 262 -31.54 12.92 18.13
C LEU A 262 -32.23 12.80 19.49
N PHE A 263 -32.21 11.61 20.10
CA PHE A 263 -33.07 11.26 21.24
C PHE A 263 -32.35 11.10 22.58
N SER A 264 -31.02 10.90 22.59
CA SER A 264 -30.26 10.71 23.83
C SER A 264 -29.80 12.02 24.48
N GLN A 265 -30.08 13.17 23.86
CA GLN A 265 -29.95 14.48 24.48
C GLN A 265 -31.29 14.88 25.10
N ASP A 266 -31.29 15.63 26.20
CA ASP A 266 -32.49 16.22 26.83
C ASP A 266 -33.10 17.32 25.95
N ARG A 267 -33.56 16.94 24.75
CA ARG A 267 -34.24 17.83 23.81
C ARG A 267 -35.74 17.72 23.99
N THR A 268 -36.39 18.86 23.85
CA THR A 268 -37.85 18.95 23.83
C THR A 268 -38.40 18.34 22.54
N PRO A 269 -39.68 17.90 22.53
CA PRO A 269 -40.35 17.40 21.34
C PRO A 269 -40.27 18.38 20.16
N LYS A 270 -40.41 19.68 20.46
CA LYS A 270 -40.39 20.74 19.45
C LYS A 270 -39.01 20.95 18.84
N GLU A 271 -37.95 20.83 19.63
CA GLU A 271 -36.58 20.88 19.10
C GLU A 271 -36.29 19.71 18.17
N ILE A 272 -36.73 18.50 18.54
CA ILE A 272 -36.58 17.31 17.68
C ILE A 272 -37.37 17.49 16.38
N GLU A 273 -38.62 17.96 16.45
CA GLU A 273 -39.42 18.23 15.25
C GLU A 273 -38.76 19.27 14.33
N ASN A 274 -38.27 20.39 14.89
CA ASN A 274 -37.54 21.41 14.15
C ASN A 274 -36.25 20.87 13.52
N LEU A 275 -35.54 19.97 14.20
CA LEU A 275 -34.38 19.28 13.65
C LEU A 275 -34.75 18.38 12.47
N LEU A 276 -35.83 17.60 12.58
CA LEU A 276 -36.27 16.69 11.53
C LEU A 276 -36.78 17.44 10.29
N GLU A 277 -37.54 18.50 10.47
CA GLU A 277 -38.18 19.24 9.36
C GLU A 277 -37.28 20.30 8.74
N GLY A 278 -36.33 20.84 9.50
CA GLY A 278 -35.32 21.80 9.03
C GLY A 278 -33.97 21.14 8.82
N LYS A 279 -33.11 21.17 9.86
CA LYS A 279 -31.68 20.88 9.73
C LYS A 279 -31.36 19.52 9.11
N LEU A 280 -32.04 18.46 9.52
CA LEU A 280 -31.78 17.11 9.00
C LEU A 280 -32.16 17.00 7.52
N LYS A 281 -33.26 17.64 7.11
CA LYS A 281 -33.66 17.71 5.71
C LYS A 281 -32.61 18.45 4.88
N ASP A 282 -32.07 19.55 5.38
CA ASP A 282 -30.99 20.30 4.73
C ASP A 282 -29.69 19.49 4.63
N TYR A 283 -29.35 18.75 5.70
CA TYR A 283 -28.21 17.84 5.70
C TYR A 283 -28.37 16.71 4.68
N ILE A 284 -29.53 16.04 4.65
CA ILE A 284 -29.81 14.99 3.65
C ILE A 284 -29.70 15.57 2.24
N GLY A 285 -30.27 16.75 1.98
CA GLY A 285 -30.13 17.42 0.69
C GLY A 285 -28.67 17.70 0.31
N THR A 286 -27.84 18.06 1.28
CA THR A 286 -26.40 18.27 1.08
C THR A 286 -25.67 16.96 0.81
N TRP A 287 -25.98 15.90 1.56
CA TRP A 287 -25.40 14.57 1.36
C TRP A 287 -25.79 13.97 0.00
N THR A 288 -27.04 14.14 -0.44
CA THR A 288 -27.49 13.72 -1.77
C THR A 288 -26.75 14.47 -2.87
N LYS A 289 -26.55 15.79 -2.74
CA LYS A 289 -25.75 16.58 -3.70
C LYS A 289 -24.31 16.07 -3.76
N LEU A 290 -23.71 15.80 -2.61
CA LEU A 290 -22.35 15.27 -2.54
C LEU A 290 -22.27 13.87 -3.15
N ARG A 291 -23.27 13.02 -2.92
CA ARG A 291 -23.38 11.71 -3.55
C ARG A 291 -23.47 11.81 -5.07
N TYR A 292 -24.28 12.73 -5.59
CA TYR A 292 -24.39 12.97 -7.02
C TYR A 292 -23.05 13.40 -7.65
N ARG A 293 -22.27 14.24 -6.94
CA ARG A 293 -20.91 14.61 -7.38
C ARG A 293 -20.00 13.39 -7.43
N TYR A 294 -20.01 12.55 -6.40
CA TYR A 294 -19.30 11.28 -6.38
C TYR A 294 -19.68 10.39 -7.59
N ASP A 295 -20.97 10.15 -7.84
CA ASP A 295 -21.43 9.31 -8.96
C ASP A 295 -21.06 9.89 -10.34
N ARG A 296 -20.97 11.21 -10.44
CA ARG A 296 -20.51 11.87 -11.67
C ARG A 296 -19.03 11.59 -11.90
N ILE A 297 -18.20 11.69 -10.86
CA ILE A 297 -16.76 11.48 -10.95
C ILE A 297 -16.45 10.00 -11.20
N GLU A 298 -17.16 9.07 -10.55
CA GLU A 298 -17.02 7.64 -10.81
C GLU A 298 -17.29 7.29 -12.27
N ARG A 299 -18.38 7.83 -12.84
CA ARG A 299 -18.67 7.67 -14.28
C ARG A 299 -17.58 8.29 -15.16
N GLU A 300 -17.00 9.40 -14.74
CA GLU A 300 -15.90 10.03 -15.48
C GLU A 300 -14.62 9.18 -15.42
N MET A 301 -14.30 8.58 -14.26
CA MET A 301 -13.19 7.64 -14.09
C MET A 301 -13.40 6.35 -14.89
N ASP A 302 -14.63 5.85 -14.99
CA ASP A 302 -14.95 4.69 -15.84
C ASP A 302 -14.74 5.00 -17.33
N GLN A 303 -14.99 6.24 -17.76
CA GLN A 303 -14.89 6.65 -19.16
C GLN A 303 -13.48 7.08 -19.57
N LYS A 304 -12.78 7.80 -18.69
CA LYS A 304 -11.49 8.45 -18.99
C LYS A 304 -10.30 7.78 -18.31
N GLY A 305 -10.55 6.80 -17.44
CA GLY A 305 -9.55 6.21 -16.56
C GLY A 305 -9.44 6.95 -15.23
N VAL A 306 -8.97 6.22 -14.21
CA VAL A 306 -8.63 6.82 -12.91
C VAL A 306 -7.38 7.68 -13.07
N PRO A 307 -7.35 8.93 -12.54
CA PRO A 307 -6.15 9.77 -12.58
C PRO A 307 -4.99 9.06 -11.90
N GLN A 308 -3.80 9.22 -12.47
CA GLN A 308 -2.61 8.59 -11.93
C GLN A 308 -2.35 9.02 -10.49
N GLY A 309 -2.06 8.06 -9.62
CA GLY A 309 -1.92 8.35 -8.20
C GLY A 309 -3.20 8.96 -7.63
N PHE A 310 -4.37 8.43 -7.99
CA PHE A 310 -5.61 8.65 -7.24
C PHE A 310 -6.16 7.30 -6.75
N ASN A 311 -6.52 7.22 -5.48
CA ASN A 311 -7.10 6.02 -4.87
C ASN A 311 -8.64 6.06 -4.97
N ARG A 312 -9.19 5.31 -5.92
CA ARG A 312 -10.63 5.19 -6.13
C ARG A 312 -11.30 4.42 -5.00
N LEU A 313 -12.26 5.03 -4.32
CA LEU A 313 -13.08 4.38 -3.29
C LEU A 313 -14.30 3.71 -3.91
N SER A 314 -14.68 2.54 -3.38
CA SER A 314 -15.98 1.96 -3.69
C SER A 314 -17.10 2.77 -3.02
N GLU A 315 -18.31 2.66 -3.56
CA GLU A 315 -19.48 3.37 -3.05
C GLU A 315 -19.69 3.13 -1.54
N GLN A 316 -19.59 1.87 -1.10
CA GLN A 316 -19.78 1.56 0.31
C GLN A 316 -18.71 2.20 1.19
N LYS A 317 -17.44 2.16 0.76
CA LYS A 317 -16.33 2.82 1.49
C LYS A 317 -16.57 4.34 1.56
N PHE A 318 -16.99 4.95 0.46
CA PHE A 318 -17.35 6.37 0.42
C PHE A 318 -18.50 6.71 1.37
N LEU A 319 -19.58 5.92 1.39
CA LEU A 319 -20.71 6.13 2.30
C LEU A 319 -20.36 5.86 3.77
N ASP A 320 -19.34 5.07 4.06
CA ASP A 320 -18.88 4.85 5.43
C ASP A 320 -17.95 5.97 5.95
N LEU A 321 -17.38 6.80 5.07
CA LEU A 321 -16.67 8.03 5.47
C LEU A 321 -17.58 9.05 6.14
N ASP A 322 -17.03 9.84 7.05
CA ASP A 322 -17.73 10.99 7.63
C ASP A 322 -17.89 12.12 6.61
N TYR A 323 -18.82 13.05 6.86
CA TYR A 323 -19.21 14.05 5.87
C TYR A 323 -18.03 14.83 5.28
N PHE A 324 -17.14 15.36 6.14
CA PHE A 324 -15.99 16.13 5.69
C PHE A 324 -14.94 15.29 4.94
N GLN A 325 -14.82 14.00 5.28
CA GLN A 325 -13.99 13.06 4.51
C GLN A 325 -14.58 12.80 3.13
N ARG A 326 -15.90 12.65 3.02
CA ARG A 326 -16.58 12.50 1.72
C ARG A 326 -16.41 13.75 0.87
N GLU A 327 -16.57 14.92 1.47
CA GLU A 327 -16.47 16.22 0.79
C GLU A 327 -15.05 16.44 0.24
N SER A 328 -14.04 16.29 1.10
CA SER A 328 -12.63 16.40 0.69
C SER A 328 -12.23 15.35 -0.35
N TYR A 329 -12.72 14.10 -0.25
CA TYR A 329 -12.49 13.08 -1.27
C TYR A 329 -13.05 13.50 -2.65
N VAL A 330 -14.31 13.94 -2.68
CA VAL A 330 -14.98 14.36 -3.94
C VAL A 330 -14.30 15.59 -4.54
N GLU A 331 -13.91 16.57 -3.72
CA GLU A 331 -13.18 17.76 -4.17
C GLU A 331 -11.85 17.38 -4.81
N GLU A 332 -11.07 16.53 -4.14
CA GLU A 332 -9.77 16.10 -4.66
C GLU A 332 -9.91 15.24 -5.92
N ALA A 333 -10.93 14.39 -5.98
CA ALA A 333 -11.23 13.58 -7.16
C ALA A 333 -11.59 14.48 -8.37
N GLU A 334 -12.49 15.45 -8.19
CA GLU A 334 -12.85 16.45 -9.22
C GLU A 334 -11.63 17.22 -9.72
N ARG A 335 -10.75 17.65 -8.81
CA ARG A 335 -9.53 18.39 -9.18
C ARG A 335 -8.53 17.50 -9.91
N SER A 336 -8.34 16.26 -9.46
CA SER A 336 -7.43 15.28 -10.06
C SER A 336 -7.83 14.91 -11.49
N MET A 337 -9.14 14.77 -11.77
CA MET A 337 -9.65 14.50 -13.13
C MET A 337 -9.27 15.58 -14.16
N ASN A 338 -9.07 16.83 -13.74
CA ASN A 338 -8.75 17.93 -14.65
C ASN A 338 -7.30 17.90 -15.18
N ILE A 339 -6.39 17.17 -14.52
CA ILE A 339 -4.96 17.13 -14.88
C ILE A 339 -4.71 16.19 -16.06
N GLY A 340 -5.50 15.12 -16.18
CA GLY A 340 -5.39 14.13 -17.24
C GLY A 340 -5.65 14.67 -18.66
N LEU A 341 -6.20 15.89 -18.80
CA LEU A 341 -6.61 16.43 -20.11
C LEU A 341 -5.60 17.39 -20.76
N LYS A 342 -4.64 17.96 -20.02
CA LYS A 342 -3.73 19.00 -20.54
C LYS A 342 -2.24 18.78 -20.22
N GLY A 343 -1.90 17.78 -19.41
CA GLY A 343 -0.54 17.62 -18.88
C GLY A 343 -0.16 18.75 -17.90
N PRO A 344 0.97 18.62 -17.17
CA PRO A 344 1.47 19.71 -16.34
C PRO A 344 1.93 20.88 -17.21
N SER A 345 1.66 22.12 -16.79
CA SER A 345 2.33 23.26 -17.39
C SER A 345 3.76 23.39 -16.86
N ASP A 346 4.60 24.18 -17.52
CA ASP A 346 5.98 24.48 -17.06
C ASP A 346 6.02 25.32 -15.77
N LYS A 347 4.86 25.64 -15.17
CA LYS A 347 4.80 26.39 -13.93
C LYS A 347 5.33 25.54 -12.77
N PRO A 348 6.26 26.06 -11.94
CA PRO A 348 6.79 25.35 -10.77
C PRO A 348 5.71 24.79 -9.83
N ILE A 349 4.59 25.49 -9.68
CA ILE A 349 3.49 25.07 -8.81
C ILE A 349 2.80 23.79 -9.30
N ASP A 350 2.66 23.56 -10.60
CA ASP A 350 2.01 22.35 -11.12
C ASP A 350 2.85 21.11 -10.80
N HIS A 351 4.18 21.24 -10.84
CA HIS A 351 5.10 20.19 -10.39
C HIS A 351 4.97 19.90 -8.88
N LEU A 352 4.80 20.94 -8.05
CA LEU A 352 4.57 20.75 -6.61
C LEU A 352 3.25 20.03 -6.35
N LYS A 353 2.16 20.42 -7.04
CA LYS A 353 0.85 19.77 -6.91
C LYS A 353 0.88 18.28 -7.26
N MET A 354 1.62 17.88 -8.31
CA MET A 354 1.82 16.47 -8.65
C MET A 354 2.53 15.70 -7.53
N ARG A 355 3.58 16.30 -6.95
CA ARG A 355 4.32 15.69 -5.84
C ARG A 355 3.45 15.59 -4.58
N ILE A 356 2.70 16.63 -4.23
CA ILE A 356 1.77 16.60 -3.08
C ILE A 356 0.78 15.44 -3.23
N ARG A 357 0.14 15.30 -4.40
CA ARG A 357 -0.78 14.18 -4.66
C ARG A 357 -0.13 12.83 -4.46
N HIS A 358 1.07 12.65 -5.00
CA HIS A 358 1.82 11.41 -4.82
C HIS A 358 2.03 11.12 -3.32
N GLU A 359 2.48 12.10 -2.53
CA GLU A 359 2.65 11.91 -1.07
C GLU A 359 1.33 11.57 -0.37
N LEU A 360 0.22 12.22 -0.73
CA LEU A 360 -1.11 11.90 -0.18
C LEU A 360 -1.52 10.46 -0.47
N GLN A 361 -1.21 9.93 -1.66
CA GLN A 361 -1.53 8.55 -2.01
C GLN A 361 -0.71 7.51 -1.29
N VAL A 362 0.60 7.76 -1.16
CA VAL A 362 1.49 6.86 -0.41
C VAL A 362 1.38 7.08 1.10
N LYS A 363 0.47 7.98 1.53
CA LYS A 363 0.21 8.34 2.92
C LYS A 363 1.45 8.89 3.65
N ASP A 364 2.37 9.52 2.91
CA ASP A 364 3.46 10.30 3.48
C ASP A 364 2.93 11.67 3.88
N TRP A 365 2.20 11.71 5.00
CA TRP A 365 1.52 12.92 5.48
C TRP A 365 2.50 14.06 5.75
N GLU A 366 3.67 13.77 6.32
CA GLU A 366 4.70 14.76 6.59
C GLU A 366 5.26 15.33 5.27
N GLY A 367 5.49 14.49 4.28
CA GLY A 367 5.94 14.91 2.95
C GLY A 367 4.95 15.81 2.25
N ALA A 368 3.66 15.44 2.31
CA ALA A 368 2.59 16.25 1.76
C ALA A 368 2.51 17.63 2.45
N GLU A 369 2.67 17.71 3.77
CA GLU A 369 2.65 18.97 4.52
C GLU A 369 3.80 19.91 4.14
N GLU A 370 5.01 19.38 4.02
CA GLU A 370 6.18 20.17 3.63
C GLU A 370 6.05 20.72 2.21
N LEU A 371 5.56 19.89 1.28
CA LEU A 371 5.33 20.31 -0.10
C LEU A 371 4.17 21.29 -0.22
N LEU A 372 3.12 21.13 0.59
CA LEU A 372 2.03 22.10 0.69
C LEU A 372 2.56 23.45 1.18
N ALA A 373 3.41 23.47 2.21
CA ALA A 373 4.03 24.68 2.71
C ALA A 373 4.88 25.37 1.63
N GLU A 374 5.67 24.62 0.85
CA GLU A 374 6.43 25.14 -0.30
C GLU A 374 5.47 25.71 -1.37
N ALA A 375 4.43 24.97 -1.74
CA ALA A 375 3.49 25.35 -2.80
C ALA A 375 2.70 26.62 -2.46
N TRP A 376 2.30 26.79 -1.19
CA TRP A 376 1.59 27.98 -0.72
C TRP A 376 2.38 29.27 -0.91
N THR A 377 3.71 29.22 -0.92
CA THR A 377 4.56 30.42 -1.10
C THR A 377 4.49 31.01 -2.52
N ILE A 378 4.03 30.23 -3.50
CA ILE A 378 3.99 30.61 -4.92
C ILE A 378 2.59 30.46 -5.54
N ALA A 379 1.56 30.23 -4.72
CA ALA A 379 0.20 29.95 -5.18
C ALA A 379 -0.58 31.20 -5.58
N GLU A 380 -1.20 31.16 -6.76
CA GLU A 380 -2.03 32.24 -7.28
C GLU A 380 -3.31 31.71 -7.93
N GLY A 381 -4.40 32.49 -7.91
CA GLY A 381 -5.64 32.18 -8.64
C GLY A 381 -6.22 30.79 -8.32
N GLU A 382 -6.42 29.96 -9.34
CA GLU A 382 -6.97 28.59 -9.20
C GLU A 382 -6.06 27.66 -8.38
N ASP A 383 -4.76 27.95 -8.30
CA ASP A 383 -3.82 27.11 -7.54
C ASP A 383 -4.18 27.08 -6.06
N VAL A 384 -4.66 28.20 -5.52
CA VAL A 384 -5.14 28.34 -4.13
C VAL A 384 -6.27 27.36 -3.85
N HIS A 385 -7.20 27.18 -4.80
CA HIS A 385 -8.33 26.27 -4.62
C HIS A 385 -7.90 24.81 -4.69
N GLU A 386 -6.93 24.48 -5.53
CA GLU A 386 -6.39 23.13 -5.65
C GLU A 386 -5.56 22.74 -4.43
N LEU A 387 -4.68 23.62 -3.95
CA LEU A 387 -3.91 23.38 -2.73
C LEU A 387 -4.81 23.24 -1.50
N LYS A 388 -5.90 24.03 -1.43
CA LYS A 388 -6.88 23.90 -0.34
C LYS A 388 -7.62 22.57 -0.37
N SER A 389 -7.89 22.01 -1.55
CA SER A 389 -8.45 20.65 -1.70
C SER A 389 -7.49 19.61 -1.11
N MET A 390 -6.21 19.67 -1.49
CA MET A 390 -5.19 18.75 -1.00
C MET A 390 -4.96 18.86 0.52
N GLU A 391 -4.91 20.09 1.05
CA GLU A 391 -4.79 20.36 2.48
C GLU A 391 -6.00 19.83 3.26
N ASN A 392 -7.21 20.05 2.75
CA ASN A 392 -8.43 19.50 3.35
C ASN A 392 -8.39 17.97 3.33
N TYR A 393 -8.01 17.35 2.22
CA TYR A 393 -7.87 15.89 2.13
C TYR A 393 -6.88 15.37 3.17
N LEU A 394 -5.69 15.97 3.25
CA LEU A 394 -4.69 15.62 4.25
C LEU A 394 -5.26 15.67 5.66
N LYS A 395 -5.90 16.78 6.02
CA LYS A 395 -6.48 16.99 7.36
C LYS A 395 -7.54 15.95 7.72
N GLN A 396 -8.38 15.55 6.76
CA GLN A 396 -9.48 14.62 7.00
C GLN A 396 -9.04 13.14 7.02
N PHE A 397 -7.94 12.80 6.34
CA PHE A 397 -7.47 11.42 6.20
C PHE A 397 -6.24 11.07 7.06
N ARG A 398 -5.46 12.05 7.53
CA ARG A 398 -4.29 11.82 8.41
C ARG A 398 -4.68 11.12 9.71
N GLY A 399 -5.91 11.27 10.20
CA GLY A 399 -6.41 10.66 11.45
C GLY A 399 -5.79 11.30 12.70
N ALA A 400 -6.62 11.60 13.70
CA ALA A 400 -6.21 12.33 14.91
C ALA A 400 -5.19 11.59 15.81
N GLU A 401 -4.97 10.29 15.60
CA GLU A 401 -4.00 9.50 16.38
C GLU A 401 -2.59 9.47 15.77
N ASN A 402 -2.43 9.75 14.47
CA ASN A 402 -1.11 9.88 13.84
C ASN A 402 -0.36 11.15 14.27
N GLU A 403 -1.06 12.11 14.88
CA GLU A 403 -0.45 13.30 15.48
C GLU A 403 0.26 13.01 16.82
N ARG A 404 0.00 11.86 17.47
CA ARG A 404 0.30 11.72 18.91
C ARG A 404 1.60 11.02 19.29
N ASN A 405 2.31 10.32 18.41
CA ASN A 405 3.53 9.59 18.82
C ASN A 405 4.57 9.48 17.71
N ALA A 406 5.20 10.59 17.33
CA ALA A 406 6.56 10.53 16.79
C ALA A 406 7.47 11.25 17.79
N PRO A 407 8.14 10.54 18.71
CA PRO A 407 9.31 11.14 19.36
C PRO A 407 10.25 11.63 18.26
N SER A 408 10.90 12.77 18.49
CA SER A 408 12.07 13.18 17.71
C SER A 408 13.09 12.04 17.73
N GLU A 409 13.04 11.15 16.75
CA GLU A 409 14.01 10.07 16.61
C GLU A 409 15.40 10.69 16.50
N ALA A 410 16.35 10.14 17.27
CA ALA A 410 17.73 10.54 17.12
C ALA A 410 18.21 10.18 15.69
N ILE A 411 19.09 11.00 15.10
CA ILE A 411 19.65 10.77 13.75
C ILE A 411 20.16 9.32 13.57
N SER A 412 20.80 8.77 14.61
CA SER A 412 21.29 7.38 14.61
C SER A 412 20.16 6.35 14.50
N GLN A 413 19.01 6.60 15.13
CA GLN A 413 17.82 5.73 15.02
C GLN A 413 17.23 5.82 13.62
N THR A 414 17.14 7.02 13.05
CA THR A 414 16.68 7.20 11.66
C THR A 414 17.59 6.47 10.67
N LEU A 415 18.92 6.57 10.82
CA LEU A 415 19.87 5.84 9.98
C LEU A 415 19.69 4.32 10.10
N GLU A 416 19.54 3.82 11.32
CA GLU A 416 19.38 2.38 11.53
C GLU A 416 18.07 1.87 10.94
N SER A 417 16.94 2.57 11.18
CA SER A 417 15.66 2.21 10.57
C SER A 417 15.70 2.27 9.04
N MET A 418 16.48 3.17 8.45
CA MET A 418 16.68 3.19 7.00
C MET A 418 17.50 2.00 6.50
N ARG A 419 18.54 1.59 7.24
CA ARG A 419 19.34 0.40 6.91
C ARG A 419 18.51 -0.86 7.01
N GLU A 420 17.76 -1.01 8.09
CA GLU A 420 16.80 -2.11 8.28
C GLU A 420 15.79 -2.15 7.12
N ALA A 421 15.24 -1.00 6.72
CA ALA A 421 14.31 -0.93 5.60
C ALA A 421 14.97 -1.31 4.26
N ILE A 422 16.18 -0.82 3.98
CA ILE A 422 16.93 -1.17 2.76
C ILE A 422 17.28 -2.66 2.75
N ALA A 423 17.64 -3.24 3.91
CA ALA A 423 17.94 -4.65 4.05
C ALA A 423 16.73 -5.56 3.73
N GLU A 424 15.50 -5.04 3.68
CA GLU A 424 14.36 -5.82 3.18
C GLU A 424 14.38 -6.02 1.66
N ALA A 425 15.21 -5.28 0.91
CA ALA A 425 15.36 -5.39 -0.54
C ALA A 425 16.44 -6.41 -0.96
N PRO A 426 16.35 -7.02 -2.16
CA PRO A 426 17.45 -7.85 -2.69
C PRO A 426 18.71 -7.02 -2.93
N SER A 427 19.89 -7.62 -2.90
CA SER A 427 21.19 -6.93 -2.97
C SER A 427 21.31 -5.97 -4.16
N SER A 428 20.82 -6.36 -5.33
CA SER A 428 20.80 -5.51 -6.54
C SER A 428 19.98 -4.23 -6.34
N VAL A 429 18.84 -4.33 -5.65
CA VAL A 429 17.96 -3.21 -5.34
C VAL A 429 18.46 -2.41 -4.13
N GLN A 430 19.13 -3.04 -3.17
CA GLN A 430 19.83 -2.32 -2.10
C GLN A 430 20.86 -1.35 -2.67
N GLN A 431 21.64 -1.83 -3.64
CA GLN A 431 22.62 -1.00 -4.32
C GLN A 431 21.95 0.16 -5.07
N LEU A 432 20.82 -0.09 -5.74
CA LEU A 432 19.98 0.96 -6.35
C LEU A 432 19.51 2.01 -5.34
N TYR A 433 18.97 1.60 -4.20
CA TYR A 433 18.55 2.54 -3.14
C TYR A 433 19.72 3.31 -2.55
N TYR A 434 20.83 2.64 -2.27
CA TYR A 434 22.04 3.27 -1.75
C TYR A 434 22.56 4.33 -2.71
N GLU A 435 22.70 3.98 -3.98
CA GLU A 435 23.17 4.89 -5.03
C GLU A 435 22.22 6.06 -5.31
N ALA A 436 20.91 5.83 -5.20
CA ALA A 436 19.92 6.89 -5.27
C ALA A 436 20.03 7.83 -4.06
N ALA A 437 20.20 7.28 -2.86
CA ALA A 437 20.37 8.05 -1.63
C ALA A 437 21.66 8.88 -1.62
N GLN A 438 22.76 8.35 -2.15
CA GLN A 438 24.03 9.10 -2.33
C GLN A 438 23.87 10.31 -3.26
N ARG A 439 23.02 10.19 -4.29
CA ARG A 439 22.69 11.30 -5.20
C ARG A 439 21.70 12.31 -4.59
N GLY A 440 21.12 11.98 -3.43
CA GLY A 440 20.30 12.87 -2.62
C GLY A 440 18.80 12.56 -2.68
N TYR A 441 18.04 13.31 -1.87
CA TYR A 441 16.61 13.08 -1.66
C TYR A 441 15.78 13.10 -2.95
N ASN A 442 16.06 14.03 -3.88
CA ASN A 442 15.26 14.14 -5.11
C ASN A 442 15.37 12.89 -5.99
N THR A 443 16.58 12.33 -6.14
CA THR A 443 16.81 11.11 -6.91
C THR A 443 16.11 9.92 -6.27
N LEU A 444 16.22 9.76 -4.96
CA LEU A 444 15.50 8.70 -4.24
C LEU A 444 13.99 8.87 -4.37
N ALA A 445 13.47 10.09 -4.18
CA ALA A 445 12.05 10.37 -4.29
C ALA A 445 11.53 9.99 -5.70
N ALA A 446 12.21 10.45 -6.76
CA ALA A 446 11.90 10.11 -8.14
C ALA A 446 11.88 8.59 -8.37
N LEU A 447 12.91 7.88 -7.91
CA LEU A 447 12.98 6.41 -8.00
C LEU A 447 11.77 5.76 -7.33
N THR A 448 11.49 6.13 -6.08
CA THR A 448 10.36 5.55 -5.33
C THR A 448 9.00 5.85 -5.95
N THR A 449 8.85 7.03 -6.57
CA THR A 449 7.63 7.41 -7.31
C THR A 449 7.45 6.56 -8.56
N GLN A 450 8.49 6.37 -9.38
CA GLN A 450 8.38 5.55 -10.59
C GLN A 450 8.17 4.06 -10.28
N MET A 451 8.71 3.57 -9.16
CA MET A 451 8.38 2.23 -8.66
C MET A 451 6.93 2.13 -8.20
N TYR A 452 6.39 3.17 -7.54
CA TYR A 452 4.98 3.22 -7.14
C TYR A 452 4.04 3.23 -8.35
N ASN A 453 4.41 3.93 -9.43
CA ASN A 453 3.59 3.98 -10.64
C ASN A 453 3.34 2.59 -11.24
N LEU A 454 4.29 1.66 -11.12
CA LEU A 454 4.10 0.26 -11.54
C LEU A 454 2.95 -0.40 -10.77
N VAL A 455 2.99 -0.30 -9.44
CA VAL A 455 1.96 -0.83 -8.55
C VAL A 455 0.61 -0.18 -8.84
N TRP A 456 0.60 1.14 -9.04
CA TRP A 456 -0.63 1.85 -9.38
C TRP A 456 -1.21 1.36 -10.72
N CYS A 457 -0.38 1.11 -11.73
CA CYS A 457 -0.82 0.56 -13.00
C CYS A 457 -1.43 -0.85 -12.87
N HIS A 458 -0.90 -1.70 -11.99
CA HIS A 458 -1.48 -3.02 -11.69
C HIS A 458 -2.80 -2.91 -10.94
N ASP A 459 -2.84 -2.12 -9.86
CA ASP A 459 -4.03 -1.93 -9.02
C ASP A 459 -5.25 -1.45 -9.83
N HIS A 460 -5.02 -0.82 -11.00
CA HIS A 460 -6.05 -0.28 -11.88
C HIS A 460 -6.19 -1.02 -13.22
N GLY A 461 -5.52 -2.15 -13.40
CA GLY A 461 -5.65 -3.02 -14.57
C GLY A 461 -5.00 -2.49 -15.86
N TYR A 462 -4.16 -1.46 -15.77
CA TYR A 462 -3.36 -0.98 -16.91
C TYR A 462 -2.22 -1.93 -17.24
N LEU A 463 -1.62 -2.55 -16.23
CA LEU A 463 -0.60 -3.59 -16.35
C LEU A 463 -1.03 -4.86 -15.61
N ASN A 464 -0.49 -5.99 -16.03
CA ASN A 464 -0.54 -7.29 -15.35
C ASN A 464 0.68 -8.11 -15.80
N GLY A 465 0.97 -9.24 -15.16
CA GLY A 465 2.16 -10.04 -15.48
C GLY A 465 2.29 -10.42 -16.96
N HIS A 466 1.18 -10.77 -17.63
CA HIS A 466 1.21 -11.10 -19.06
C HIS A 466 1.53 -9.87 -19.93
N ARG A 467 0.90 -8.73 -19.66
CA ARG A 467 1.10 -7.49 -20.41
C ARG A 467 2.50 -6.93 -20.18
N GLU A 468 3.03 -7.02 -18.96
CA GLU A 468 4.41 -6.65 -18.66
C GLU A 468 5.41 -7.47 -19.47
N GLU A 469 5.17 -8.78 -19.61
CA GLU A 469 6.07 -9.64 -20.38
C GLU A 469 5.98 -9.36 -21.88
N MET A 470 4.78 -9.14 -22.41
CA MET A 470 4.62 -8.70 -23.80
C MET A 470 5.34 -7.38 -24.08
N LEU A 471 5.20 -6.40 -23.19
CA LEU A 471 5.91 -5.12 -23.30
C LEU A 471 7.42 -5.32 -23.18
N TYR A 472 7.88 -6.15 -22.24
CA TYR A 472 9.31 -6.45 -22.13
C TYR A 472 9.88 -7.06 -23.41
N GLN A 473 9.22 -8.02 -24.04
CA GLN A 473 9.70 -8.59 -25.31
C GLN A 473 9.71 -7.55 -26.44
N ALA A 474 8.70 -6.69 -26.54
CA ALA A 474 8.66 -5.62 -27.53
C ALA A 474 9.70 -4.51 -27.27
N SER A 475 10.11 -4.34 -26.01
CA SER A 475 11.01 -3.26 -25.60
C SER A 475 12.41 -3.36 -26.21
N PHE A 476 12.86 -4.54 -26.63
CA PHE A 476 14.15 -4.71 -27.30
C PHE A 476 14.19 -3.95 -28.62
N ASP A 477 13.27 -4.28 -29.54
CA ASP A 477 13.16 -3.62 -30.84
C ASP A 477 12.75 -2.14 -30.69
N GLU A 478 11.84 -1.83 -29.76
CA GLU A 478 11.38 -0.45 -29.54
C GLU A 478 12.48 0.46 -28.99
N THR A 479 13.39 -0.05 -28.15
CA THR A 479 14.50 0.75 -27.62
C THR A 479 15.54 1.04 -28.70
N GLU A 480 15.85 0.06 -29.54
CA GLU A 480 16.77 0.25 -30.66
C GLU A 480 16.21 1.29 -31.65
N ASP A 481 14.92 1.19 -31.99
CA ASP A 481 14.23 2.19 -32.82
C ASP A 481 14.30 3.60 -32.23
N ILE A 482 14.12 3.74 -30.91
CA ILE A 482 14.23 5.03 -30.21
C ILE A 482 15.65 5.61 -30.31
N VAL A 483 16.68 4.78 -30.14
CA VAL A 483 18.07 5.23 -30.23
C VAL A 483 18.43 5.64 -31.66
N GLU A 484 17.94 4.91 -32.67
CA GLU A 484 18.25 5.20 -34.08
C GLU A 484 17.44 6.36 -34.65
N HIS A 485 16.15 6.45 -34.32
CA HIS A 485 15.20 7.35 -34.97
C HIS A 485 14.66 8.45 -34.05
N GLY A 486 14.98 8.38 -32.75
CA GLY A 486 14.59 9.34 -31.73
C GLY A 486 13.22 9.07 -31.09
N HIS A 487 12.94 9.82 -30.03
CA HIS A 487 11.73 9.66 -29.23
C HIS A 487 10.44 10.11 -29.94
N ARG A 488 9.37 9.35 -29.73
CA ARG A 488 8.00 9.70 -30.13
C ARG A 488 7.50 10.88 -29.31
N GLN A 489 6.73 11.78 -29.91
CA GLN A 489 6.15 12.91 -29.18
C GLN A 489 4.97 12.50 -28.28
N TYR A 490 4.19 11.50 -28.71
CA TYR A 490 2.96 11.04 -28.07
C TYR A 490 2.94 9.50 -27.98
N GLY A 491 2.12 8.97 -27.07
CA GLY A 491 1.96 7.53 -26.86
C GLY A 491 2.93 6.97 -25.82
N LEU A 492 2.73 5.71 -25.44
CA LEU A 492 3.63 5.00 -24.54
C LEU A 492 4.97 4.76 -25.24
N GLU A 493 6.07 5.08 -24.55
CA GLU A 493 7.39 4.53 -24.89
C GLU A 493 7.75 3.40 -23.94
N ASN A 494 8.38 2.38 -24.49
CA ASN A 494 8.66 1.12 -23.84
C ASN A 494 10.16 0.85 -23.98
N ILE A 495 10.92 1.23 -22.96
CA ILE A 495 12.37 1.36 -23.01
C ILE A 495 13.00 0.29 -22.12
N ASN A 496 13.92 -0.48 -22.67
CA ASN A 496 14.75 -1.44 -21.95
C ASN A 496 16.21 -0.99 -21.97
N LEU A 497 16.69 -0.52 -20.82
CA LEU A 497 18.05 0.00 -20.72
C LEU A 497 19.10 -1.09 -20.89
N ASP A 498 18.74 -2.35 -20.67
CA ASP A 498 19.64 -3.49 -20.84
C ASP A 498 19.68 -4.00 -22.29
N ALA A 499 18.80 -3.51 -23.17
CA ALA A 499 18.77 -3.92 -24.58
C ALA A 499 19.82 -3.21 -25.45
N VAL A 500 20.46 -2.15 -24.94
CA VAL A 500 21.40 -1.32 -25.71
C VAL A 500 22.76 -1.18 -25.03
N ASP A 501 23.79 -0.98 -25.84
CA ASP A 501 25.16 -0.75 -25.38
C ASP A 501 25.27 0.45 -24.44
N ASP A 502 26.27 0.43 -23.55
CA ASP A 502 26.48 1.46 -22.53
C ASP A 502 26.55 2.89 -23.09
N GLU A 503 27.14 3.06 -24.27
CA GLU A 503 27.27 4.35 -24.95
C GLU A 503 25.94 4.90 -25.46
N LYS A 504 24.95 4.02 -25.72
CA LYS A 504 23.63 4.35 -26.27
C LYS A 504 22.54 4.48 -25.21
N LYS A 505 22.79 4.03 -23.97
CA LYS A 505 21.80 4.08 -22.87
C LYS A 505 21.28 5.50 -22.59
N ALA A 506 22.12 6.52 -22.75
CA ALA A 506 21.71 7.90 -22.55
C ALA A 506 20.72 8.37 -23.63
N ASP A 507 20.91 7.93 -24.88
CA ASP A 507 20.02 8.24 -26.00
C ASP A 507 18.69 7.49 -25.89
N ALA A 508 18.66 6.33 -25.21
CA ALA A 508 17.44 5.61 -24.90
C ALA A 508 16.59 6.28 -23.82
N MET A 509 17.16 7.14 -22.97
CA MET A 509 16.42 7.81 -21.89
C MET A 509 15.57 8.96 -22.43
N ARG A 510 14.24 8.89 -22.21
CA ARG A 510 13.32 9.89 -22.72
C ARG A 510 13.59 11.29 -22.16
N PRO A 511 13.79 12.32 -23.00
CA PRO A 511 13.95 13.69 -22.55
C PRO A 511 12.58 14.31 -22.23
N TYR A 512 12.26 14.43 -20.94
CA TYR A 512 11.02 15.06 -20.45
C TYR A 512 11.07 16.60 -20.45
N ARG A 513 11.64 17.22 -21.50
CA ARG A 513 11.74 18.70 -21.61
C ARG A 513 10.47 19.35 -22.18
N ARG A 514 9.72 18.63 -23.03
CA ARG A 514 8.52 19.13 -23.74
C ARG A 514 7.47 18.06 -23.96
N THR A 515 7.50 17.01 -23.15
CA THR A 515 6.58 15.87 -23.28
C THR A 515 6.17 15.37 -21.90
N TRP A 516 4.98 14.80 -21.85
CA TRP A 516 4.38 14.13 -20.70
C TRP A 516 3.85 12.75 -21.12
N ALA A 517 4.35 12.22 -22.23
CA ALA A 517 3.93 10.91 -22.71
C ALA A 517 4.40 9.84 -21.72
N PRO A 518 3.55 8.84 -21.43
CA PRO A 518 3.89 7.80 -20.47
C PRO A 518 5.09 6.99 -20.95
N THR A 519 5.92 6.55 -20.01
CA THR A 519 7.10 5.73 -20.32
C THR A 519 7.18 4.55 -19.37
N LEU A 520 7.37 3.35 -19.91
CA LEU A 520 7.71 2.16 -19.14
C LEU A 520 9.20 1.87 -19.33
N TYR A 521 9.96 1.94 -18.23
CA TYR A 521 11.35 1.56 -18.19
C TYR A 521 11.49 0.13 -17.65
N HIS A 522 12.21 -0.70 -18.38
CA HIS A 522 12.70 -2.00 -17.96
C HIS A 522 14.19 -1.88 -17.63
N MET A 523 14.57 -2.37 -16.46
CA MET A 523 15.97 -2.36 -16.02
C MET A 523 16.25 -3.52 -15.07
N ASP A 524 17.36 -4.21 -15.27
CA ASP A 524 17.99 -5.08 -14.30
C ASP A 524 18.78 -4.23 -13.30
N ALA A 525 18.39 -4.27 -12.02
CA ALA A 525 19.07 -3.48 -10.99
C ALA A 525 20.51 -3.95 -10.71
N SER A 526 20.90 -5.15 -11.14
CA SER A 526 22.28 -5.65 -11.05
C SER A 526 23.19 -5.04 -12.11
N ASN A 527 22.63 -4.59 -13.24
CA ASN A 527 23.39 -3.93 -14.28
C ASN A 527 23.83 -2.52 -13.85
N GLY A 528 25.13 -2.38 -13.56
CA GLY A 528 25.71 -1.14 -13.05
C GLY A 528 25.57 0.05 -14.02
N SER A 529 25.69 -0.18 -15.33
CA SER A 529 25.61 0.90 -16.32
C SER A 529 24.17 1.36 -16.55
N SER A 530 23.22 0.43 -16.64
CA SER A 530 21.78 0.75 -16.70
C SER A 530 21.34 1.52 -15.47
N ARG A 531 21.72 1.03 -14.28
CA ARG A 531 21.43 1.68 -13.00
C ARG A 531 22.03 3.08 -12.90
N ALA A 532 23.29 3.24 -13.29
CA ALA A 532 23.94 4.54 -13.27
C ALA A 532 23.29 5.53 -14.25
N CYS A 533 22.99 5.10 -15.48
CA CYS A 533 22.29 5.92 -16.48
C CYS A 533 20.93 6.38 -15.97
N TYR A 534 20.11 5.43 -15.51
CA TYR A 534 18.78 5.71 -14.98
C TYR A 534 18.83 6.69 -13.80
N LEU A 535 19.69 6.44 -12.80
CA LEU A 535 19.82 7.31 -11.63
C LEU A 535 20.39 8.70 -11.97
N ASN A 536 21.22 8.82 -13.00
CA ASN A 536 21.74 10.11 -13.45
C ASN A 536 20.62 10.97 -14.05
N GLU A 537 19.73 10.37 -14.84
CA GLU A 537 18.55 11.07 -15.35
C GLU A 537 17.69 11.58 -14.18
N LEU A 538 17.48 10.75 -13.14
CA LEU A 538 16.68 11.09 -11.96
C LEU A 538 17.24 12.21 -11.07
N GLN A 539 18.48 12.69 -11.28
CA GLN A 539 19.06 13.77 -10.46
C GLN A 539 18.35 15.12 -10.65
N SER A 540 17.80 15.35 -11.84
CA SER A 540 17.06 16.57 -12.12
C SER A 540 15.66 16.54 -11.48
N LYS A 541 15.22 17.67 -10.93
CA LYS A 541 13.82 17.84 -10.49
C LYS A 541 12.94 17.93 -11.74
N ASN A 542 12.29 16.82 -12.10
CA ASN A 542 11.36 16.78 -13.22
C ASN A 542 10.10 16.00 -12.82
N ALA A 543 9.10 16.71 -12.30
CA ALA A 543 7.89 16.04 -11.81
C ALA A 543 7.05 15.43 -12.95
N ALA A 544 7.18 15.92 -14.20
CA ALA A 544 6.50 15.30 -15.33
C ALA A 544 7.07 13.91 -15.62
N ARG A 545 8.41 13.78 -15.63
CA ARG A 545 9.08 12.47 -15.71
C ARG A 545 8.64 11.59 -14.56
N ASP A 546 8.79 12.06 -13.32
CA ASP A 546 8.55 11.24 -12.12
C ASP A 546 7.10 10.76 -12.05
N TYR A 547 6.16 11.59 -12.51
CA TYR A 547 4.76 11.25 -12.55
C TYR A 547 4.42 10.30 -13.71
N TRP A 548 4.92 10.51 -14.94
CA TRP A 548 4.50 9.72 -16.11
C TRP A 548 5.40 8.53 -16.46
N SER A 549 6.52 8.37 -15.77
CA SER A 549 7.42 7.23 -15.94
C SER A 549 7.13 6.13 -14.93
N THR A 550 7.17 4.89 -15.39
CA THR A 550 6.99 3.67 -14.60
C THR A 550 8.26 2.85 -14.70
N LEU A 551 8.77 2.34 -13.57
CA LEU A 551 9.94 1.47 -13.54
C LEU A 551 9.52 0.02 -13.24
N LYS A 552 9.91 -0.91 -14.11
CA LYS A 552 9.89 -2.35 -13.85
C LYS A 552 11.32 -2.86 -13.65
N ILE A 553 11.63 -3.27 -12.42
CA ILE A 553 12.91 -3.92 -12.12
C ILE A 553 12.81 -5.39 -12.53
N ARG A 554 13.65 -5.85 -13.46
CA ARG A 554 13.51 -7.16 -14.12
C ARG A 554 14.10 -8.33 -13.32
N ASN A 555 15.15 -8.09 -12.55
CA ASN A 555 15.76 -9.10 -11.69
C ASN A 555 15.08 -9.26 -10.32
N ILE A 556 13.84 -8.77 -10.17
CA ILE A 556 12.98 -9.06 -9.03
C ILE A 556 11.56 -9.30 -9.53
N SER A 557 10.79 -10.05 -8.75
CA SER A 557 9.38 -10.26 -9.06
C SER A 557 8.54 -9.00 -8.85
N TYR A 558 7.36 -8.95 -9.48
CA TYR A 558 6.41 -7.84 -9.26
C TYR A 558 6.02 -7.74 -7.79
N GLU A 559 5.80 -8.87 -7.14
CA GLU A 559 5.37 -9.00 -5.76
C GLU A 559 6.44 -8.46 -4.82
N LYS A 560 7.71 -8.72 -5.14
CA LYS A 560 8.82 -8.12 -4.40
C LYS A 560 8.84 -6.60 -4.59
N GLN A 561 8.65 -6.11 -5.82
CA GLN A 561 8.59 -4.67 -6.06
C GLN A 561 7.38 -4.01 -5.37
N TYR A 562 6.21 -4.65 -5.39
CA TYR A 562 5.01 -4.25 -4.66
C TYR A 562 5.27 -4.16 -3.16
N TYR A 563 5.92 -5.19 -2.60
CA TYR A 563 6.32 -5.20 -1.20
C TYR A 563 7.19 -3.99 -0.86
N LEU A 564 8.21 -3.70 -1.68
CA LEU A 564 9.11 -2.57 -1.45
C LEU A 564 8.36 -1.24 -1.50
N VAL A 565 7.48 -1.07 -2.48
CA VAL A 565 6.65 0.15 -2.63
C VAL A 565 5.77 0.38 -1.40
N LYS A 566 5.07 -0.65 -0.92
CA LYS A 566 4.12 -0.49 0.19
C LYS A 566 4.82 -0.42 1.56
N ASN A 567 5.92 -1.14 1.77
CA ASN A 567 6.49 -1.36 3.12
C ASN A 567 7.85 -0.68 3.37
N VAL A 568 8.61 -0.38 2.32
CA VAL A 568 10.01 0.07 2.42
C VAL A 568 10.17 1.52 1.96
N ASN A 569 9.64 1.88 0.79
CA ASN A 569 9.91 3.16 0.13
C ASN A 569 9.59 4.38 1.01
N HIS A 570 8.46 4.38 1.71
CA HIS A 570 8.06 5.50 2.57
C HIS A 570 9.05 5.70 3.74
N LYS A 571 9.60 4.62 4.31
CA LYS A 571 10.56 4.69 5.42
C LYS A 571 11.89 5.28 4.97
N ILE A 572 12.41 4.80 3.84
CA ILE A 572 13.67 5.32 3.29
C ILE A 572 13.51 6.79 2.87
N LYS A 573 12.38 7.14 2.24
CA LYS A 573 12.10 8.50 1.80
C LYS A 573 11.95 9.47 2.97
N SER A 574 11.18 9.11 3.99
CA SER A 574 11.03 9.88 5.24
C SER A 574 12.38 10.03 5.96
N GLY A 575 13.12 8.94 6.10
CA GLY A 575 14.45 8.94 6.70
C GLY A 575 15.44 9.87 5.96
N MET A 576 15.51 9.78 4.63
CA MET A 576 16.35 10.68 3.83
C MET A 576 16.00 12.15 4.03
N ARG A 577 14.71 12.48 4.14
CA ARG A 577 14.26 13.85 4.39
C ARG A 577 14.76 14.35 5.75
N LYS A 578 14.65 13.52 6.80
CA LYS A 578 15.17 13.82 8.14
C LYS A 578 16.68 14.01 8.14
N LEU A 579 17.43 13.13 7.46
CA LEU A 579 18.89 13.24 7.34
C LEU A 579 19.31 14.51 6.60
N GLN A 580 18.64 14.85 5.50
CA GLN A 580 18.93 16.06 4.74
C GLN A 580 18.70 17.32 5.58
N LYS A 581 17.60 17.39 6.35
CA LYS A 581 17.33 18.49 7.29
C LYS A 581 18.37 18.61 8.40
N ALA A 582 18.93 17.48 8.83
CA ALA A 582 19.99 17.43 9.83
C ALA A 582 21.39 17.71 9.26
N GLY A 583 21.52 17.93 7.94
CA GLY A 583 22.82 18.05 7.28
C GLY A 583 23.63 16.77 7.41
N VAL A 584 23.01 15.60 7.22
CA VAL A 584 23.65 14.29 7.34
C VAL A 584 23.47 13.50 6.04
N ALA A 585 24.54 12.88 5.57
CA ALA A 585 24.51 11.96 4.45
C ALA A 585 24.03 10.57 4.91
N PHE A 586 23.29 9.89 4.06
CA PHE A 586 22.99 8.47 4.29
C PHE A 586 24.25 7.62 4.13
N THR A 587 24.45 6.70 5.07
CA THR A 587 25.51 5.68 4.98
C THR A 587 24.91 4.30 5.20
N LEU A 588 25.18 3.38 4.28
CA LEU A 588 24.74 2.00 4.41
C LEU A 588 25.44 1.28 5.58
N LEU A 589 26.68 1.70 5.88
CA LEU A 589 27.52 1.18 6.95
C LEU A 589 28.20 2.33 7.71
N GLY A 590 28.46 2.14 9.01
CA GLY A 590 29.27 3.05 9.82
C GLY A 590 28.49 4.18 10.52
N PRO A 591 29.18 5.14 11.15
CA PRO A 591 28.53 6.25 11.86
C PRO A 591 27.89 7.29 10.90
N PRO A 592 27.05 8.21 11.42
CA PRO A 592 26.50 9.32 10.64
C PRO A 592 27.63 10.20 10.07
N VAL A 593 27.50 10.64 8.81
CA VAL A 593 28.44 11.56 8.17
C VAL A 593 27.75 12.91 7.99
N PHE A 594 28.25 13.94 8.67
CA PHE A 594 27.70 15.29 8.56
C PHE A 594 28.19 15.95 7.26
N LEU A 595 27.24 16.49 6.50
CA LEU A 595 27.44 17.34 5.33
C LEU A 595 27.71 18.76 5.85
N ASN A 596 28.91 19.28 5.60
CA ASN A 596 29.32 20.64 5.99
C ASN A 596 28.44 21.71 5.33
#